data_AF-A0A8J6BCZ5-F1
#
_entry.id   AF-A0A8J6BCZ5-F1
#
_cell.length_a   1.000
_cell.length_b   1.000
_cell.length_c   1.000
_cell.angle_alpha   90.00
_cell.angle_beta   90.00
_cell.angle_gamma   90.00
#
_symmetry.space_group_name_H-M   'P 1'
#
loop_
_entity.id
_entity.type
_entity.pdbx_description
1 polymer ?
#
loop_
_entity_poly.entity_id
_entity_poly.type
_entity_poly.pdbx_seq_one_letter_code
_entity_poly.pdbx_strand_id
1 'polypeptide(L)'
;MVMGGGRESGGMAAQAGKLGVVASVAINLAALAVYLRRRYSGDDVAGGRKREEEGEELAVAPSSGKPPVTPDSVINLDHGDPTMYEQFWRGDAGERATIVIPGWQTMSYFSDVGNICWFLEAGFEREVRRLHRLVGNAVAEGYHVLVGTGSTQLFQAALYALSPPGAAAAGAPMSVVSPVPYYSSYPAVTDFLKSGLYRWAGDARTFDGETYIELVCSPNNPDGGVREAVLKSGTGVAVHDLAYYWPQYTPITEAAAHDVMLFTASKCTGHAGTRLGWALVKDRVVAQRMNKFIELNTIGVSKDSQLRAAKILKAISDGYDHAPAVGDRTRLFHFARRKMMARWGALRAAVASSGIFSLPDELPGYCTFAKETVAAYPPFAWLRCEKEEVYDLEGYLRECKIVSRGGAKFGADGRVVRISMLDTDEAFAIFVDRIAAMK
;
A
#
# COMPACT_ATOMS: atom_id res chain seq x y z
N MET A 1 -37.02 52.97 61.58
CA MET A 1 -36.16 53.87 62.37
C MET A 1 -34.82 53.16 62.52
N VAL A 2 -33.72 53.83 62.15
CA VAL A 2 -32.29 53.50 62.42
C VAL A 2 -31.73 52.29 61.65
N MET A 3 -30.97 52.48 60.54
CA MET A 3 -29.51 52.79 60.43
C MET A 3 -28.63 51.65 61.00
N GLY A 4 -27.59 51.10 60.37
CA GLY A 4 -26.69 51.53 59.29
C GLY A 4 -25.26 51.13 59.72
N GLY A 5 -24.44 50.56 58.82
CA GLY A 5 -23.01 50.32 59.12
C GLY A 5 -22.37 49.16 58.35
N GLY A 6 -22.12 49.35 57.05
CA GLY A 6 -21.21 48.50 56.27
C GLY A 6 -19.75 48.85 56.51
N ARG A 7 -18.86 47.85 56.47
CA ARG A 7 -17.40 48.02 56.48
C ARG A 7 -16.76 47.40 55.24
N GLU A 8 -15.75 48.13 54.78
CA GLU A 8 -15.02 48.07 53.52
C GLU A 8 -14.22 46.78 53.26
N SER A 9 -14.11 46.40 51.98
CA SER A 9 -13.00 45.59 51.46
C SER A 9 -12.71 45.90 49.98
N GLY A 10 -12.43 47.17 49.66
CA GLY A 10 -12.15 47.63 48.29
C GLY A 10 -10.68 47.92 47.95
N GLY A 11 -9.74 47.77 48.89
CA GLY A 11 -8.39 48.35 48.76
C GLY A 11 -7.33 47.50 48.04
N MET A 12 -7.26 46.18 48.28
CA MET A 12 -6.09 45.38 47.85
C MET A 12 -6.13 44.89 46.40
N ALA A 13 -7.30 44.60 45.84
CA ALA A 13 -7.41 44.07 44.47
C ALA A 13 -7.10 45.13 43.39
N ALA A 14 -7.44 46.39 43.63
CA ALA A 14 -7.19 47.49 42.69
C ALA A 14 -5.71 47.91 42.61
N GLN A 15 -4.92 47.70 43.67
CA GLN A 15 -3.48 47.97 43.69
C GLN A 15 -2.67 46.88 42.99
N ALA A 16 -3.04 45.59 43.15
CA ALA A 16 -2.37 44.48 42.47
C ALA A 16 -2.57 44.51 40.95
N GLY A 17 -3.77 44.87 40.47
CA GLY A 17 -4.05 45.01 39.03
C GLY A 17 -3.27 46.14 38.35
N LYS A 18 -3.04 47.26 39.03
CA LYS A 18 -2.27 48.39 38.49
C LYS A 18 -0.76 48.08 38.41
N LEU A 19 -0.20 47.36 39.38
CA LEU A 19 1.21 46.92 39.35
C LEU A 19 1.49 45.91 38.25
N GLY A 20 0.57 44.96 38.00
CA GLY A 20 0.70 43.97 36.93
C GLY A 20 0.69 44.57 35.52
N VAL A 21 -0.18 45.56 35.28
CA VAL A 21 -0.26 46.25 33.97
C VAL A 21 0.96 47.14 33.72
N VAL A 22 1.48 47.83 34.74
CA VAL A 22 2.70 48.64 34.60
C VAL A 22 3.92 47.75 34.33
N ALA A 23 4.03 46.59 34.99
CA ALA A 23 5.10 45.64 34.75
C ALA A 23 5.05 45.05 33.32
N SER A 24 3.85 44.71 32.81
CA SER A 24 3.73 44.16 31.45
C SER A 24 4.04 45.20 30.36
N VAL A 25 3.64 46.45 30.57
CA VAL A 25 3.96 47.55 29.65
C VAL A 25 5.46 47.84 29.65
N ALA A 26 6.12 47.86 30.82
CA ALA A 26 7.56 48.05 30.93
C ALA A 26 8.37 46.93 30.23
N ILE A 27 7.95 45.67 30.40
CA ILE A 27 8.58 44.51 29.74
C ILE A 27 8.41 44.59 28.23
N ASN A 28 7.22 44.94 27.74
CA ASN A 28 6.96 45.05 26.31
C ASN A 28 7.73 46.22 25.67
N LEU A 29 7.87 47.36 26.36
CA LEU A 29 8.67 48.49 25.90
C LEU A 29 10.17 48.17 25.90
N ALA A 30 10.67 47.42 26.90
CA ALA A 30 12.06 46.97 26.92
C ALA A 30 12.36 45.97 25.79
N ALA A 31 11.45 45.03 25.52
CA ALA A 31 11.57 44.09 24.41
C ALA A 31 11.54 44.81 23.05
N LEU A 32 10.68 45.82 22.89
CA LEU A 32 10.62 46.65 21.69
C LEU A 32 11.90 47.47 21.50
N ALA A 33 12.47 48.03 22.57
CA ALA A 33 13.73 48.76 22.52
C ALA A 33 14.91 47.85 22.15
N VAL A 34 14.96 46.60 22.66
CA VAL A 34 15.98 45.61 22.29
C VAL A 34 15.83 45.19 20.81
N TYR A 35 14.59 45.00 20.36
CA TYR A 35 14.30 44.67 18.96
C TYR A 35 14.72 45.80 18.01
N LEU A 36 14.37 47.05 18.33
CA LEU A 36 14.74 48.22 17.53
C LEU A 36 16.25 48.48 17.56
N ARG A 37 16.93 48.28 18.70
CA ARG A 37 18.39 48.40 18.80
C ARG A 37 19.10 47.36 17.93
N ARG A 38 18.63 46.11 17.91
CA ARG A 38 19.16 45.06 17.02
C ARG A 38 18.87 45.29 15.54
N ARG A 39 17.78 46.00 15.23
CA ARG A 39 17.35 46.28 13.85
C ARG A 39 18.07 47.51 13.25
N TYR A 40 18.43 48.49 14.07
CA TYR A 40 18.89 49.81 13.59
C TYR A 40 20.29 50.23 14.06
N SER A 41 20.89 49.57 15.06
CA SER A 41 22.30 49.75 15.40
C SER A 41 23.09 48.60 14.80
N GLY A 42 23.47 48.74 13.53
CA GLY A 42 24.46 47.87 12.90
C GLY A 42 25.82 48.10 13.56
N ASP A 43 26.24 47.16 14.40
CA ASP A 43 27.63 46.99 14.81
C ASP A 43 28.12 45.67 14.23
N ASP A 44 28.65 45.76 13.01
CA ASP A 44 29.60 44.80 12.47
C ASP A 44 31.02 45.22 12.88
N VAL A 45 31.87 44.20 13.03
CA VAL A 45 33.35 44.19 13.08
C VAL A 45 33.99 44.25 14.48
N ALA A 46 34.35 43.07 15.01
CA ALA A 46 35.74 42.57 14.98
C ALA A 46 35.94 41.34 15.90
N GLY A 47 36.48 40.26 15.35
CA GLY A 47 37.23 39.25 16.11
C GLY A 47 36.46 37.99 16.50
N GLY A 48 36.45 36.99 15.61
CA GLY A 48 36.01 35.65 15.97
C GLY A 48 36.10 34.72 14.78
N ARG A 49 36.91 33.66 14.92
CA ARG A 49 37.13 32.55 13.98
C ARG A 49 35.94 32.31 13.04
N LYS A 50 36.21 32.25 11.73
CA LYS A 50 35.36 31.58 10.75
C LYS A 50 34.99 30.19 11.29
N ARG A 51 33.79 30.06 11.81
CA ARG A 51 33.06 28.80 11.81
C ARG A 51 32.10 28.96 10.65
N GLU A 52 32.41 28.28 9.56
CA GLU A 52 31.42 27.99 8.54
C GLU A 52 30.33 27.19 9.25
N GLU A 53 29.29 27.87 9.73
CA GLU A 53 28.01 27.23 9.95
C GLU A 53 27.43 27.02 8.55
N GLU A 54 27.90 25.96 7.89
CA GLU A 54 27.06 25.24 6.96
C GLU A 54 25.77 24.94 7.74
N GLY A 55 24.68 25.62 7.37
CA GLY A 55 23.37 25.21 7.81
C GLY A 55 23.19 23.78 7.32
N GLU A 56 23.38 22.81 8.21
CA GLU A 56 22.90 21.46 8.01
C GLU A 56 21.38 21.59 7.78
N GLU A 57 20.97 21.60 6.51
CA GLU A 57 19.63 21.18 6.15
C GLU A 57 19.43 19.84 6.87
N LEU A 58 18.48 19.80 7.79
CA LEU A 58 18.08 18.57 8.48
C LEU A 58 17.57 17.60 7.42
N ALA A 59 18.48 16.85 6.81
CA ALA A 59 18.16 15.77 5.90
C ALA A 59 17.38 14.74 6.72
N VAL A 60 16.10 14.59 6.41
CA VAL A 60 15.26 13.56 7.05
C VAL A 60 15.86 12.21 6.70
N ALA A 61 16.41 11.53 7.71
CA ALA A 61 17.02 10.22 7.51
C ALA A 61 15.96 9.23 6.95
N PRO A 62 16.28 8.46 5.91
CA PRO A 62 15.35 7.46 5.39
C PRO A 62 15.13 6.34 6.41
N SER A 63 14.03 5.58 6.25
CA SER A 63 13.79 4.37 7.04
C SER A 63 14.92 3.35 6.84
N SER A 64 15.34 2.67 7.90
CA SER A 64 16.43 1.69 7.86
C SER A 64 16.13 0.39 7.10
N GLY A 65 14.86 0.15 6.74
CA GLY A 65 14.45 -1.03 5.97
C GLY A 65 14.75 -2.36 6.69
N LYS A 66 14.79 -3.46 5.92
CA LYS A 66 15.29 -4.75 6.42
C LYS A 66 16.82 -4.72 6.50
N PRO A 67 17.43 -5.37 7.51
CA PRO A 67 18.89 -5.48 7.55
C PRO A 67 19.40 -6.26 6.34
N PRO A 68 20.62 -5.95 5.84
CA PRO A 68 21.29 -6.77 4.84
C PRO A 68 21.43 -8.23 5.30
N VAL A 69 21.43 -9.16 4.35
CA VAL A 69 21.56 -10.60 4.62
C VAL A 69 22.89 -11.15 4.13
N THR A 70 23.39 -12.15 4.85
CA THR A 70 24.56 -12.98 4.51
C THR A 70 24.12 -14.44 4.32
N PRO A 71 24.97 -15.32 3.75
CA PRO A 71 24.63 -16.74 3.57
C PRO A 71 24.14 -17.46 4.84
N ASP A 72 24.56 -17.02 6.02
CA ASP A 72 24.16 -17.59 7.32
C ASP A 72 22.89 -16.98 7.93
N SER A 73 22.38 -15.88 7.35
CA SER A 73 21.25 -15.13 7.88
C SER A 73 19.93 -15.90 7.78
N VAL A 74 18.99 -15.61 8.69
CA VAL A 74 17.60 -16.03 8.49
C VAL A 74 16.98 -15.14 7.42
N ILE A 75 16.51 -15.75 6.32
CA ILE A 75 15.86 -15.01 5.24
C ILE A 75 14.35 -14.99 5.49
N ASN A 76 13.76 -13.79 5.50
CA ASN A 76 12.34 -13.61 5.76
C ASN A 76 11.56 -13.27 4.49
N LEU A 77 11.00 -14.33 3.90
CA LEU A 77 10.16 -14.29 2.70
C LEU A 77 8.68 -14.52 3.01
N ASP A 78 8.28 -14.47 4.29
CA ASP A 78 6.86 -14.51 4.69
C ASP A 78 6.13 -13.29 4.15
N HIS A 79 6.73 -12.11 4.25
CA HIS A 79 6.12 -10.86 3.83
C HIS A 79 6.40 -10.59 2.34
N GLY A 80 5.37 -10.18 1.62
CA GLY A 80 5.50 -9.76 0.21
C GLY A 80 6.11 -8.38 0.04
N ASP A 81 7.14 -8.02 0.79
CA ASP A 81 7.77 -6.70 0.74
C ASP A 81 8.53 -6.53 -0.60
N PRO A 82 8.20 -5.52 -1.43
CA PRO A 82 8.66 -5.45 -2.81
C PRO A 82 9.96 -4.63 -2.99
N THR A 83 11.00 -4.97 -2.24
CA THR A 83 12.28 -4.25 -2.24
C THR A 83 13.12 -4.49 -3.50
N MET A 84 12.82 -5.52 -4.30
CA MET A 84 13.50 -5.77 -5.58
C MET A 84 13.45 -4.58 -6.56
N TYR A 85 12.46 -3.69 -6.40
CA TYR A 85 12.23 -2.52 -7.23
C TYR A 85 13.16 -1.35 -6.91
N GLU A 86 13.84 -1.35 -5.76
CA GLU A 86 14.77 -0.27 -5.39
C GLU A 86 15.83 -0.05 -6.46
N GLN A 87 16.34 -1.13 -7.06
CA GLN A 87 17.33 -1.06 -8.14
C GLN A 87 16.84 -0.22 -9.34
N PHE A 88 15.55 -0.28 -9.67
CA PHE A 88 14.98 0.53 -10.75
C PHE A 88 14.86 1.99 -10.34
N TRP A 89 14.38 2.24 -9.12
CA TRP A 89 14.16 3.59 -8.60
C TRP A 89 15.44 4.32 -8.19
N ARG A 90 16.58 3.64 -8.07
CA ARG A 90 17.88 4.31 -7.89
C ARG A 90 18.50 4.85 -9.18
N GLY A 91 17.88 4.59 -10.34
CA GLY A 91 18.32 5.14 -11.62
C GLY A 91 17.52 6.38 -12.06
N ASP A 92 17.66 6.77 -13.33
CA ASP A 92 17.05 7.98 -13.90
C ASP A 92 15.52 8.08 -13.71
N ALA A 93 14.83 6.94 -13.63
CA ALA A 93 13.38 6.91 -13.36
C ALA A 93 13.05 7.44 -11.96
N GLY A 94 13.91 7.18 -10.97
CA GLY A 94 13.81 7.73 -9.63
C GLY A 94 14.03 9.23 -9.60
N GLU A 95 15.08 9.71 -10.27
CA GLU A 95 15.36 11.15 -10.36
C GLU A 95 14.20 11.92 -10.99
N ARG A 96 13.58 11.37 -12.05
CA ARG A 96 12.36 11.96 -12.62
C ARG A 96 11.13 11.85 -11.72
N ALA A 97 11.12 10.88 -10.80
CA ALA A 97 10.08 10.70 -9.81
C ALA A 97 10.31 11.52 -8.52
N THR A 98 11.44 12.21 -8.40
CA THR A 98 11.74 13.09 -7.27
C THR A 98 10.68 14.19 -7.14
N ILE A 99 10.25 14.46 -5.91
CA ILE A 99 9.27 15.48 -5.58
C ILE A 99 9.80 16.36 -4.45
N VAL A 100 9.55 17.67 -4.58
CA VAL A 100 9.75 18.65 -3.51
C VAL A 100 8.37 19.16 -3.10
N ILE A 101 8.06 19.06 -1.82
CA ILE A 101 6.79 19.53 -1.24
C ILE A 101 7.13 20.71 -0.32
N PRO A 102 6.81 21.96 -0.70
CA PRO A 102 6.97 23.11 0.18
C PRO A 102 6.15 22.93 1.48
N GLY A 103 6.68 23.36 2.63
CA GLY A 103 6.04 23.11 3.93
C GLY A 103 4.64 23.72 4.12
N TRP A 104 4.22 24.66 3.27
CA TRP A 104 2.88 25.25 3.27
C TRP A 104 1.91 24.58 2.28
N GLN A 105 2.41 23.72 1.39
CA GLN A 105 1.57 23.05 0.39
C GLN A 105 0.69 22.00 1.07
N THR A 106 -0.56 21.85 0.60
CA THR A 106 -1.49 20.81 1.04
C THR A 106 -1.81 20.77 2.54
N MET A 107 -1.77 21.92 3.23
CA MET A 107 -2.17 22.02 4.65
C MET A 107 -3.67 21.73 4.90
N SER A 108 -4.52 21.87 3.88
CA SER A 108 -5.97 21.67 3.99
C SER A 108 -6.34 20.18 4.01
N TYR A 109 -7.43 19.83 4.71
CA TYR A 109 -8.06 18.51 4.60
C TYR A 109 -8.57 18.22 3.19
N PHE A 110 -9.11 19.26 2.52
CA PHE A 110 -9.80 19.12 1.23
C PHE A 110 -8.84 19.17 0.05
N SER A 111 -9.02 18.28 -0.93
CA SER A 111 -8.41 18.39 -2.26
C SER A 111 -9.38 18.99 -3.26
N ASP A 112 -10.59 18.43 -3.35
CA ASP A 112 -11.64 18.86 -4.28
C ASP A 112 -13.02 18.57 -3.68
N VAL A 113 -13.69 19.61 -3.18
CA VAL A 113 -15.03 19.48 -2.56
C VAL A 113 -16.14 19.09 -3.54
N GLY A 114 -15.89 19.21 -4.85
CA GLY A 114 -16.83 18.76 -5.89
C GLY A 114 -16.76 17.26 -6.18
N ASN A 115 -15.67 16.60 -5.79
CA ASN A 115 -15.48 15.17 -5.99
C ASN A 115 -16.20 14.35 -4.90
N ILE A 116 -16.72 13.17 -5.25
CA ILE A 116 -17.25 12.21 -4.26
C ILE A 116 -16.17 11.90 -3.23
N CYS A 117 -14.94 11.68 -3.70
CA CYS A 117 -13.77 11.47 -2.85
C CYS A 117 -13.08 12.81 -2.61
N TRP A 118 -13.63 13.65 -1.73
CA TRP A 118 -13.20 15.04 -1.57
C TRP A 118 -11.74 15.23 -1.11
N PHE A 119 -11.12 14.16 -0.60
CA PHE A 119 -9.71 14.11 -0.22
C PHE A 119 -8.77 13.51 -1.29
N LEU A 120 -9.29 13.21 -2.49
CA LEU A 120 -8.50 12.73 -3.64
C LEU A 120 -7.81 13.89 -4.36
N GLU A 121 -6.48 13.81 -4.47
CA GLU A 121 -5.70 14.73 -5.28
C GLU A 121 -5.99 14.51 -6.78
N ALA A 122 -6.46 15.54 -7.47
CA ALA A 122 -6.78 15.47 -8.91
C ALA A 122 -5.55 15.06 -9.76
N GLY A 123 -4.34 15.42 -9.30
CA GLY A 123 -3.10 14.97 -9.92
C GLY A 123 -2.89 13.46 -9.83
N PHE A 124 -3.22 12.87 -8.69
CA PHE A 124 -3.13 11.43 -8.51
C PHE A 124 -4.20 10.70 -9.34
N GLU A 125 -5.44 11.17 -9.33
CA GLU A 125 -6.52 10.58 -10.15
C GLU A 125 -6.15 10.51 -11.63
N ARG A 126 -5.63 11.60 -12.18
CA ARG A 126 -5.23 11.68 -13.59
C ARG A 126 -4.16 10.65 -13.94
N GLU A 127 -3.13 10.49 -13.10
CA GLU A 127 -2.06 9.54 -13.37
C GLU A 127 -2.51 8.08 -13.17
N VAL A 128 -3.45 7.80 -12.25
CA VAL A 128 -4.11 6.49 -12.15
C VAL A 128 -4.83 6.14 -13.44
N ARG A 129 -5.67 7.05 -13.96
CA ARG A 129 -6.40 6.84 -15.23
C ARG A 129 -5.44 6.66 -16.40
N ARG A 130 -4.41 7.51 -16.49
CA ARG A 130 -3.38 7.42 -17.53
C ARG A 130 -2.64 6.09 -17.49
N LEU A 131 -2.26 5.62 -16.29
CA LEU A 131 -1.57 4.34 -16.13
C LEU A 131 -2.42 3.17 -16.61
N HIS A 132 -3.72 3.13 -16.25
CA HIS A 132 -4.62 2.08 -16.72
C HIS A 132 -4.83 2.12 -18.24
N ARG A 133 -4.91 3.30 -18.85
CA ARG A 133 -4.96 3.43 -20.32
C ARG A 133 -3.68 2.96 -21.00
N LEU A 134 -2.52 3.27 -20.42
CA LEU A 134 -1.23 2.82 -20.93
C LEU A 134 -1.11 1.29 -20.88
N VAL A 135 -1.47 0.69 -19.74
CA VAL A 135 -1.30 -0.76 -19.53
C VAL A 135 -2.41 -1.55 -20.22
N GLY A 136 -3.63 -1.01 -20.28
CA GLY A 136 -4.81 -1.71 -20.79
C GLY A 136 -5.34 -2.79 -19.85
N ASN A 137 -5.00 -2.76 -18.56
CA ASN A 137 -5.41 -3.78 -17.58
C ASN A 137 -6.76 -3.51 -16.92
N ALA A 138 -7.31 -2.31 -16.99
CA ALA A 138 -8.62 -2.02 -16.41
C ALA A 138 -9.34 -0.88 -17.14
N VAL A 139 -10.66 -0.98 -17.22
CA VAL A 139 -11.52 0.13 -17.64
C VAL A 139 -11.62 1.11 -16.46
N ALA A 140 -10.99 2.27 -16.60
CA ALA A 140 -11.06 3.34 -15.61
C ALA A 140 -12.10 4.43 -15.98
N GLU A 141 -12.33 4.65 -17.27
CA GLU A 141 -13.31 5.66 -17.71
C GLU A 141 -14.73 5.26 -17.31
N GLY A 142 -15.50 6.23 -16.80
CA GLY A 142 -16.83 5.99 -16.24
C GLY A 142 -16.86 5.44 -14.81
N TYR A 143 -15.70 5.11 -14.21
CA TYR A 143 -15.59 4.68 -12.82
C TYR A 143 -15.29 5.85 -11.87
N HIS A 144 -15.80 5.75 -10.65
CA HIS A 144 -15.38 6.59 -9.52
C HIS A 144 -14.04 6.09 -8.97
N VAL A 145 -13.06 6.99 -8.86
CA VAL A 145 -11.77 6.70 -8.25
C VAL A 145 -11.84 7.06 -6.78
N LEU A 146 -11.54 6.10 -5.90
CA LEU A 146 -11.37 6.34 -4.46
C LEU A 146 -9.93 6.06 -4.07
N VAL A 147 -9.33 6.90 -3.23
CA VAL A 147 -7.99 6.67 -2.67
C VAL A 147 -8.09 6.14 -1.25
N GLY A 148 -7.20 5.19 -0.90
CA GLY A 148 -7.09 4.65 0.45
C GLY A 148 -5.65 4.45 0.89
N THR A 149 -5.47 4.31 2.20
CA THR A 149 -4.20 4.01 2.87
C THR A 149 -3.79 2.55 2.59
N GLY A 150 -3.45 2.28 1.33
CA GLY A 150 -3.27 0.95 0.76
C GLY A 150 -4.58 0.27 0.39
N SER A 151 -4.50 -0.78 -0.44
CA SER A 151 -5.66 -1.62 -0.78
C SER A 151 -6.33 -2.21 0.46
N THR A 152 -5.59 -2.44 1.55
CA THR A 152 -6.13 -2.92 2.83
C THR A 152 -7.23 -2.03 3.42
N GLN A 153 -7.13 -0.70 3.31
CA GLN A 153 -8.21 0.19 3.78
C GLN A 153 -9.41 0.14 2.82
N LEU A 154 -9.15 0.12 1.51
CA LEU A 154 -10.19 0.07 0.47
C LEU A 154 -10.99 -1.24 0.52
N PHE A 155 -10.32 -2.36 0.79
CA PHE A 155 -10.93 -3.65 1.05
C PHE A 155 -11.95 -3.56 2.21
N GLN A 156 -11.56 -3.01 3.36
CA GLN A 156 -12.46 -2.81 4.49
C GLN A 156 -13.60 -1.82 4.16
N ALA A 157 -13.30 -0.77 3.41
CA ALA A 157 -14.30 0.19 2.94
C ALA A 157 -15.35 -0.50 2.05
N ALA A 158 -14.91 -1.42 1.17
CA ALA A 158 -15.80 -2.20 0.33
C ALA A 158 -16.69 -3.14 1.17
N LEU A 159 -16.12 -3.85 2.16
CA LEU A 159 -16.91 -4.67 3.09
C LEU A 159 -18.01 -3.85 3.78
N TYR A 160 -17.65 -2.68 4.31
CA TYR A 160 -18.59 -1.76 4.95
C TYR A 160 -19.68 -1.26 3.97
N ALA A 161 -19.28 -0.87 2.75
CA ALA A 161 -20.19 -0.31 1.76
C ALA A 161 -21.19 -1.33 1.21
N LEU A 162 -20.76 -2.58 1.05
CA LEU A 162 -21.55 -3.66 0.48
C LEU A 162 -22.41 -4.39 1.53
N SER A 163 -22.13 -4.20 2.81
CA SER A 163 -22.94 -4.75 3.90
C SER A 163 -24.13 -3.83 4.22
N PRO A 164 -25.39 -4.26 4.06
CA PRO A 164 -26.54 -3.40 4.35
C PRO A 164 -26.67 -3.15 5.86
N PRO A 165 -27.00 -1.91 6.30
CA PRO A 165 -27.22 -1.62 7.72
C PRO A 165 -28.33 -2.48 8.35
N GLY A 166 -29.34 -2.87 7.56
CA GLY A 166 -30.46 -3.69 7.99
C GLY A 166 -30.17 -5.19 8.12
N ALA A 167 -29.08 -5.70 7.52
CA ALA A 167 -28.72 -7.13 7.64
C ALA A 167 -28.34 -7.50 9.09
N ALA A 168 -27.64 -6.59 9.77
CA ALA A 168 -27.34 -6.72 11.20
C ALA A 168 -28.62 -6.72 12.06
N ALA A 169 -29.63 -5.91 11.69
CA ALA A 169 -30.91 -5.85 12.39
C ALA A 169 -31.81 -7.08 12.16
N ALA A 170 -31.65 -7.76 11.02
CA ALA A 170 -32.32 -9.03 10.70
C ALA A 170 -31.60 -10.26 11.30
N GLY A 171 -30.50 -10.06 12.04
CA GLY A 171 -29.81 -11.11 12.80
C GLY A 171 -28.76 -11.91 12.03
N ALA A 172 -28.43 -11.56 10.78
CA ALA A 172 -27.42 -12.26 9.99
C ALA A 172 -26.41 -11.29 9.34
N PRO A 173 -25.13 -11.28 9.76
CA PRO A 173 -24.10 -10.48 9.10
C PRO A 173 -23.84 -10.99 7.67
N MET A 174 -23.40 -10.08 6.78
CA MET A 174 -23.00 -10.42 5.41
C MET A 174 -21.86 -11.44 5.42
N SER A 175 -22.03 -12.57 4.73
CA SER A 175 -20.99 -13.59 4.60
C SER A 175 -19.89 -13.11 3.66
N VAL A 176 -18.63 -13.15 4.10
CA VAL A 176 -17.47 -12.82 3.27
C VAL A 176 -16.72 -14.09 2.94
N VAL A 177 -16.57 -14.40 1.67
CA VAL A 177 -15.99 -15.66 1.18
C VAL A 177 -14.91 -15.39 0.15
N SER A 178 -14.00 -16.35 -0.04
CA SER A 178 -13.02 -16.32 -1.12
C SER A 178 -12.63 -17.74 -1.50
N PRO A 179 -12.41 -18.06 -2.79
CA PRO A 179 -12.03 -19.41 -3.20
C PRO A 179 -10.67 -19.84 -2.61
N VAL A 180 -10.58 -21.03 -2.04
CA VAL A 180 -9.30 -21.59 -1.55
C VAL A 180 -8.38 -21.99 -2.73
N PRO A 181 -7.05 -21.72 -2.65
CA PRO A 181 -6.39 -20.93 -1.61
C PRO A 181 -6.63 -19.42 -1.81
N TYR A 182 -6.91 -18.70 -0.72
CA TYR A 182 -7.21 -17.26 -0.72
C TYR A 182 -6.14 -16.45 0.00
N TYR A 183 -6.06 -15.14 -0.24
CA TYR A 183 -5.12 -14.27 0.47
C TYR A 183 -5.35 -14.34 1.98
N SER A 184 -4.35 -14.81 2.74
CA SER A 184 -4.54 -15.11 4.17
C SER A 184 -4.92 -13.91 5.06
N SER A 185 -4.80 -12.68 4.58
CA SER A 185 -5.24 -11.51 5.35
C SER A 185 -6.74 -11.27 5.23
N TYR A 186 -7.44 -11.87 4.27
CA TYR A 186 -8.89 -11.70 4.15
C TYR A 186 -9.65 -12.17 5.40
N PRO A 187 -9.48 -13.41 5.92
CA PRO A 187 -10.14 -13.79 7.18
C PRO A 187 -9.73 -12.88 8.33
N ALA A 188 -8.42 -12.67 8.50
CA ALA A 188 -7.87 -11.93 9.63
C ALA A 188 -8.38 -10.48 9.69
N VAL A 189 -8.39 -9.76 8.56
CA VAL A 189 -8.84 -8.36 8.51
C VAL A 189 -10.36 -8.26 8.55
N THR A 190 -11.09 -9.22 7.97
CA THR A 190 -12.57 -9.26 8.04
C THR A 190 -13.04 -9.35 9.49
N ASP A 191 -12.45 -10.25 10.28
CA ASP A 191 -12.93 -10.51 11.65
C ASP A 191 -12.24 -9.65 12.72
N PHE A 192 -11.16 -8.92 12.39
CA PHE A 192 -10.34 -8.18 13.35
C PHE A 192 -11.16 -7.22 14.24
N LEU A 193 -12.09 -6.48 13.63
CA LEU A 193 -12.91 -5.48 14.33
C LEU A 193 -14.17 -6.06 14.99
N LYS A 194 -14.44 -7.37 14.82
CA LYS A 194 -15.67 -8.04 15.30
C LYS A 194 -16.95 -7.28 14.91
N SER A 195 -17.00 -6.83 13.66
CA SER A 195 -18.12 -6.07 13.12
C SER A 195 -19.41 -6.89 13.13
N GLY A 196 -20.55 -6.26 13.43
CA GLY A 196 -21.87 -6.87 13.26
C GLY A 196 -22.38 -6.84 11.81
N LEU A 197 -21.67 -6.18 10.89
CA LEU A 197 -22.11 -5.98 9.50
C LEU A 197 -21.75 -7.17 8.60
N TYR A 198 -20.61 -7.80 8.86
CA TYR A 198 -20.03 -8.84 8.02
C TYR A 198 -19.21 -9.81 8.86
N ARG A 199 -19.03 -11.03 8.36
CA ARG A 199 -18.20 -12.07 8.98
C ARG A 199 -17.49 -12.91 7.93
N TRP A 200 -16.30 -13.41 8.25
CA TRP A 200 -15.67 -14.42 7.40
C TRP A 200 -16.51 -15.71 7.38
N ALA A 201 -16.76 -16.25 6.19
CA ALA A 201 -17.59 -17.42 5.95
C ALA A 201 -16.87 -18.55 5.19
N GLY A 202 -15.57 -18.42 4.94
CA GLY A 202 -14.74 -19.51 4.41
C GLY A 202 -14.65 -19.59 2.89
N ASP A 203 -14.54 -20.82 2.38
CA ASP A 203 -14.32 -21.10 0.97
C ASP A 203 -15.57 -20.84 0.14
N ALA A 204 -15.45 -19.97 -0.86
CA ALA A 204 -16.53 -19.66 -1.79
C ALA A 204 -16.99 -20.89 -2.59
N ARG A 205 -16.14 -21.91 -2.80
CA ARG A 205 -16.50 -23.09 -3.61
C ARG A 205 -17.46 -24.06 -2.91
N THR A 206 -17.51 -24.01 -1.58
CA THR A 206 -18.38 -24.88 -0.76
C THR A 206 -19.45 -24.08 -0.02
N PHE A 207 -19.58 -22.78 -0.34
CA PHE A 207 -20.53 -21.89 0.32
C PHE A 207 -21.94 -22.08 -0.25
N ASP A 208 -22.93 -22.20 0.64
CA ASP A 208 -24.33 -22.52 0.32
C ASP A 208 -25.32 -21.41 0.73
N GLY A 209 -24.83 -20.21 1.07
CA GLY A 209 -25.67 -19.07 1.44
C GLY A 209 -26.08 -18.17 0.26
N GLU A 210 -27.16 -17.40 0.45
CA GLU A 210 -27.74 -16.55 -0.60
C GLU A 210 -27.17 -15.12 -0.66
N THR A 211 -26.65 -14.61 0.47
CA THR A 211 -26.14 -13.24 0.61
C THR A 211 -24.66 -13.27 0.99
N TYR A 212 -23.82 -12.72 0.13
CA TYR A 212 -22.37 -12.77 0.32
C TYR A 212 -21.63 -11.62 -0.36
N ILE A 213 -20.41 -11.38 0.12
CA ILE A 213 -19.37 -10.66 -0.59
C ILE A 213 -18.29 -11.68 -0.97
N GLU A 214 -18.10 -11.93 -2.26
CA GLU A 214 -17.01 -12.76 -2.76
C GLU A 214 -15.77 -11.91 -3.02
N LEU A 215 -14.65 -12.26 -2.39
CA LEU A 215 -13.36 -11.63 -2.63
C LEU A 215 -12.61 -12.42 -3.71
N VAL A 216 -12.42 -11.79 -4.86
CA VAL A 216 -11.76 -12.38 -6.03
C VAL A 216 -10.39 -11.73 -6.19
N CYS A 217 -9.32 -12.43 -5.80
CA CYS A 217 -7.95 -11.96 -6.03
C CYS A 217 -7.45 -12.52 -7.38
N SER A 218 -7.09 -11.64 -8.32
CA SER A 218 -6.69 -12.03 -9.67
C SER A 218 -5.60 -11.09 -10.23
N PRO A 219 -4.39 -11.61 -10.56
CA PRO A 219 -3.83 -12.91 -10.19
C PRO A 219 -3.89 -13.15 -8.68
N ASN A 220 -4.12 -14.39 -8.30
CA ASN A 220 -4.40 -14.76 -6.94
C ASN A 220 -3.15 -14.78 -6.05
N ASN A 221 -3.36 -14.50 -4.76
CA ASN A 221 -2.40 -14.75 -3.69
C ASN A 221 -2.91 -15.97 -2.89
N PRO A 222 -2.21 -17.12 -2.93
CA PRO A 222 -0.76 -17.22 -3.13
C PRO A 222 -0.30 -17.78 -4.49
N ASP A 223 -1.18 -18.41 -5.26
CA ASP A 223 -0.81 -19.30 -6.38
C ASP A 223 -0.57 -18.59 -7.72
N GLY A 224 -0.91 -17.31 -7.83
CA GLY A 224 -0.74 -16.53 -9.07
C GLY A 224 -1.75 -16.83 -10.16
N GLY A 225 -2.76 -17.66 -9.89
CA GLY A 225 -3.79 -18.01 -10.87
C GLY A 225 -4.69 -16.82 -11.20
N VAL A 226 -5.05 -16.65 -12.49
CA VAL A 226 -6.12 -15.72 -12.89
C VAL A 226 -7.46 -16.30 -12.41
N ARG A 227 -8.28 -15.48 -11.76
CA ARG A 227 -9.55 -15.90 -11.16
C ARG A 227 -10.70 -15.00 -11.55
N GLU A 228 -11.87 -15.62 -11.59
CA GLU A 228 -13.19 -14.99 -11.70
C GLU A 228 -14.02 -15.37 -10.47
N ALA A 229 -15.12 -14.65 -10.24
CA ALA A 229 -16.10 -15.02 -9.22
C ALA A 229 -16.66 -16.42 -9.51
N VAL A 230 -16.70 -17.27 -8.48
CA VAL A 230 -17.20 -18.66 -8.59
C VAL A 230 -18.66 -18.78 -8.20
N LEU A 231 -19.17 -17.87 -7.37
CA LEU A 231 -20.56 -17.85 -6.97
C LEU A 231 -21.39 -17.02 -7.96
N LYS A 232 -22.37 -17.67 -8.61
CA LYS A 232 -23.23 -17.07 -9.64
C LYS A 232 -24.70 -16.93 -9.22
N SER A 233 -25.03 -17.30 -7.98
CA SER A 233 -26.41 -17.39 -7.47
C SER A 233 -26.71 -16.32 -6.43
N GLY A 234 -27.94 -15.82 -6.39
CA GLY A 234 -28.45 -14.98 -5.30
C GLY A 234 -28.14 -13.48 -5.44
N THR A 235 -28.14 -12.77 -4.30
CA THR A 235 -27.93 -11.32 -4.20
C THR A 235 -26.47 -10.96 -3.86
N GLY A 236 -25.55 -11.88 -4.07
CA GLY A 236 -24.13 -11.69 -3.74
C GLY A 236 -23.43 -10.71 -4.68
N VAL A 237 -22.35 -10.13 -4.18
CA VAL A 237 -21.53 -9.14 -4.89
C VAL A 237 -20.06 -9.54 -4.84
N ALA A 238 -19.29 -9.18 -5.85
CA ALA A 238 -17.86 -9.50 -5.92
C ALA A 238 -16.99 -8.25 -5.80
N VAL A 239 -15.93 -8.36 -5.00
CA VAL A 239 -14.85 -7.36 -4.92
C VAL A 239 -13.60 -7.97 -5.56
N HIS A 240 -13.12 -7.33 -6.63
CA HIS A 240 -11.97 -7.82 -7.38
C HIS A 240 -10.69 -7.14 -6.87
N ASP A 241 -9.85 -7.89 -6.18
CA ASP A 241 -8.52 -7.45 -5.75
C ASP A 241 -7.50 -7.73 -6.85
N LEU A 242 -7.19 -6.67 -7.60
CA LEU A 242 -6.33 -6.70 -8.78
C LEU A 242 -4.94 -6.14 -8.48
N ALA A 243 -4.47 -6.28 -7.23
CA ALA A 243 -3.16 -5.80 -6.78
C ALA A 243 -2.00 -6.30 -7.67
N TYR A 244 -2.14 -7.47 -8.27
CA TYR A 244 -1.10 -8.13 -9.08
C TYR A 244 -1.41 -8.13 -10.58
N TYR A 245 -2.50 -7.51 -11.05
CA TYR A 245 -2.88 -7.51 -12.45
C TYR A 245 -2.07 -6.49 -13.27
N TRP A 246 -0.76 -6.73 -13.35
CA TRP A 246 0.23 -5.88 -14.03
C TRP A 246 1.15 -6.71 -14.91
N PRO A 247 1.70 -6.14 -16.02
CA PRO A 247 2.43 -6.91 -17.03
C PRO A 247 3.68 -7.64 -16.54
N GLN A 248 4.26 -7.23 -15.41
CA GLN A 248 5.40 -7.90 -14.81
C GLN A 248 5.08 -9.24 -14.14
N TYR A 249 3.80 -9.47 -13.80
CA TYR A 249 3.38 -10.65 -13.06
C TYR A 249 2.53 -11.60 -13.89
N THR A 250 1.75 -11.08 -14.83
CA THR A 250 0.81 -11.87 -15.63
C THR A 250 0.62 -11.25 -17.02
N PRO A 251 0.30 -12.04 -18.05
CA PRO A 251 -0.21 -11.50 -19.30
C PRO A 251 -1.44 -10.62 -19.06
N ILE A 252 -1.49 -9.45 -19.68
CA ILE A 252 -2.70 -8.63 -19.73
C ILE A 252 -3.55 -9.12 -20.90
N THR A 253 -4.51 -10.00 -20.62
CA THR A 253 -5.36 -10.61 -21.66
C THR A 253 -6.51 -9.69 -22.05
N GLU A 254 -7.07 -8.95 -21.09
CA GLU A 254 -8.14 -7.98 -21.31
C GLU A 254 -8.17 -6.89 -20.24
N ALA A 255 -8.91 -5.81 -20.53
CA ALA A 255 -9.15 -4.77 -19.54
C ALA A 255 -10.26 -5.20 -18.58
N ALA A 256 -9.92 -5.34 -17.29
CA ALA A 256 -10.89 -5.68 -16.26
C ALA A 256 -11.98 -4.59 -16.14
N ALA A 257 -13.24 -5.01 -16.00
CA ALA A 257 -14.41 -4.13 -15.98
C ALA A 257 -15.47 -4.57 -14.94
N HIS A 258 -15.01 -4.91 -13.73
CA HIS A 258 -15.86 -5.36 -12.62
C HIS A 258 -16.36 -4.18 -11.77
N ASP A 259 -17.43 -4.39 -10.99
CA ASP A 259 -18.10 -3.31 -10.25
C ASP A 259 -17.24 -2.63 -9.17
N VAL A 260 -16.39 -3.41 -8.49
CA VAL A 260 -15.41 -2.90 -7.51
C VAL A 260 -14.06 -3.55 -7.81
N MET A 261 -13.08 -2.74 -8.24
CA MET A 261 -11.72 -3.18 -8.54
C MET A 261 -10.71 -2.47 -7.63
N LEU A 262 -9.87 -3.23 -6.93
CA LEU A 262 -8.88 -2.70 -5.98
C LEU A 262 -7.46 -2.84 -6.54
N PHE A 263 -6.66 -1.78 -6.38
CA PHE A 263 -5.27 -1.73 -6.81
C PHE A 263 -4.38 -1.12 -5.73
N THR A 264 -3.06 -1.34 -5.84
CA THR A 264 -2.10 -0.73 -4.92
C THR A 264 -0.78 -0.35 -5.59
N ALA A 265 -0.26 0.82 -5.21
CA ALA A 265 1.10 1.24 -5.56
C ALA A 265 2.16 0.23 -5.05
N SER A 266 1.87 -0.46 -3.94
CA SER A 266 2.80 -1.41 -3.31
C SER A 266 3.28 -2.48 -4.30
N LYS A 267 2.35 -3.08 -5.06
CA LYS A 267 2.65 -4.19 -5.97
C LYS A 267 2.79 -3.76 -7.42
N CYS A 268 2.24 -2.59 -7.78
CA CYS A 268 2.51 -2.00 -9.08
C CYS A 268 3.95 -1.48 -9.18
N THR A 269 4.46 -0.78 -8.15
CA THR A 269 5.69 0.03 -8.27
C THR A 269 6.75 -0.26 -7.22
N GLY A 270 6.47 -1.10 -6.22
CA GLY A 270 7.38 -1.36 -5.10
C GLY A 270 7.28 -0.37 -3.95
N HIS A 271 6.44 0.66 -4.04
CA HIS A 271 6.32 1.70 -3.01
C HIS A 271 5.37 1.30 -1.88
N ALA A 272 5.66 0.20 -1.19
CA ALA A 272 4.83 -0.32 -0.10
C ALA A 272 4.70 0.66 1.06
N GLY A 273 5.77 1.38 1.41
CA GLY A 273 5.82 2.37 2.49
C GLY A 273 5.01 3.65 2.22
N THR A 274 4.66 3.96 0.97
CA THR A 274 3.77 5.10 0.64
C THR A 274 2.34 4.86 1.11
N ARG A 275 1.99 3.62 1.47
CA ARG A 275 0.65 3.23 1.94
C ARG A 275 -0.45 3.76 1.03
N LEU A 276 -0.35 3.54 -0.28
CA LEU A 276 -1.34 4.02 -1.24
C LEU A 276 -1.98 2.90 -2.06
N GLY A 277 -3.30 2.97 -2.18
CA GLY A 277 -4.10 2.17 -3.09
C GLY A 277 -5.24 2.99 -3.66
N TRP A 278 -5.86 2.48 -4.70
CA TRP A 278 -7.04 3.08 -5.29
C TRP A 278 -8.08 2.01 -5.63
N ALA A 279 -9.34 2.39 -5.56
CA ALA A 279 -10.46 1.59 -6.02
C ALA A 279 -11.08 2.25 -7.24
N LEU A 280 -11.41 1.46 -8.26
CA LEU A 280 -12.32 1.85 -9.33
C LEU A 280 -13.68 1.26 -8.99
N VAL A 281 -14.66 2.13 -8.75
CA VAL A 281 -16.00 1.74 -8.32
C VAL A 281 -17.03 2.23 -9.33
N LYS A 282 -17.82 1.30 -9.86
CA LYS A 282 -18.82 1.60 -10.89
C LYS A 282 -20.06 2.27 -10.31
N ASP A 283 -20.60 1.70 -9.23
CA ASP A 283 -21.81 2.20 -8.59
C ASP A 283 -21.51 3.41 -7.68
N ARG A 284 -22.26 4.50 -7.91
CA ARG A 284 -22.08 5.76 -7.17
C ARG A 284 -22.40 5.62 -5.69
N VAL A 285 -23.41 4.85 -5.32
CA VAL A 285 -23.85 4.68 -3.92
C VAL A 285 -22.82 3.86 -3.15
N VAL A 286 -22.30 2.79 -3.75
CA VAL A 286 -21.17 2.01 -3.19
C VAL A 286 -19.96 2.93 -3.02
N ALA A 287 -19.62 3.73 -4.03
CA ALA A 287 -18.50 4.65 -3.95
C ALA A 287 -18.65 5.68 -2.81
N GLN A 288 -19.85 6.24 -2.63
CA GLN A 288 -20.15 7.16 -1.54
C GLN A 288 -20.04 6.50 -0.16
N ARG A 289 -20.50 5.26 -0.02
CA ARG A 289 -20.40 4.51 1.25
C ARG A 289 -18.96 4.12 1.58
N MET A 290 -18.17 3.72 0.58
CA MET A 290 -16.73 3.48 0.74
C MET A 290 -16.01 4.78 1.13
N ASN A 291 -16.31 5.89 0.47
CA ASN A 291 -15.76 7.20 0.82
C ASN A 291 -16.09 7.58 2.27
N LYS A 292 -17.35 7.35 2.70
CA LYS A 292 -17.76 7.63 4.08
C LYS A 292 -17.00 6.80 5.11
N PHE A 293 -16.71 5.54 4.81
CA PHE A 293 -15.87 4.71 5.67
C PHE A 293 -14.47 5.33 5.83
N ILE A 294 -13.83 5.74 4.74
CA ILE A 294 -12.46 6.30 4.76
C ILE A 294 -12.44 7.66 5.49
N GLU A 295 -13.47 8.48 5.27
CA GLU A 295 -13.68 9.73 6.02
C GLU A 295 -13.75 9.48 7.53
N LEU A 296 -14.57 8.52 7.98
CA LEU A 296 -14.70 8.21 9.40
C LEU A 296 -13.47 7.50 9.98
N ASN A 297 -12.77 6.74 9.16
CA ASN A 297 -11.62 5.95 9.59
C ASN A 297 -10.36 6.81 9.77
N THR A 298 -10.09 7.74 8.85
CA THR A 298 -8.83 8.51 8.84
C THR A 298 -8.95 9.95 8.34
N ILE A 299 -10.16 10.47 8.08
CA ILE A 299 -10.38 11.80 7.48
C ILE A 299 -9.63 11.92 6.14
N GLY A 300 -9.73 10.86 5.32
CA GLY A 300 -9.06 10.78 4.03
C GLY A 300 -7.67 10.12 4.09
N VAL A 301 -6.80 10.49 3.15
CA VAL A 301 -5.48 9.89 2.94
C VAL A 301 -4.43 10.98 2.81
N SER A 302 -3.23 10.73 3.37
CA SER A 302 -2.08 11.65 3.33
C SER A 302 -1.89 12.29 1.94
N LYS A 303 -1.89 13.62 1.90
CA LYS A 303 -1.66 14.39 0.66
C LYS A 303 -0.26 14.13 0.12
N ASP A 304 0.74 14.11 0.97
CA ASP A 304 2.12 13.80 0.61
C ASP A 304 2.25 12.45 -0.09
N SER A 305 1.54 11.44 0.42
CA SER A 305 1.52 10.10 -0.17
C SER A 305 0.88 10.11 -1.57
N GLN A 306 -0.20 10.87 -1.75
CA GLN A 306 -0.86 11.04 -3.04
C GLN A 306 0.01 11.80 -4.05
N LEU A 307 0.62 12.91 -3.63
CA LEU A 307 1.52 13.71 -4.46
C LEU A 307 2.75 12.91 -4.90
N ARG A 308 3.39 12.20 -3.96
CA ARG A 308 4.52 11.31 -4.25
C ARG A 308 4.11 10.20 -5.22
N ALA A 309 2.98 9.54 -4.99
CA ALA A 309 2.49 8.51 -5.90
C ALA A 309 2.15 9.05 -7.28
N ALA A 310 1.51 10.22 -7.39
CA ALA A 310 1.23 10.86 -8.67
C ALA A 310 2.53 11.07 -9.47
N LYS A 311 3.59 11.56 -8.83
CA LYS A 311 4.90 11.74 -9.46
C LYS A 311 5.52 10.43 -9.92
N ILE A 312 5.43 9.37 -9.11
CA ILE A 312 5.88 8.01 -9.45
C ILE A 312 5.09 7.45 -10.65
N LEU A 313 3.76 7.52 -10.63
CA LEU A 313 2.91 7.01 -11.72
C LEU A 313 3.13 7.79 -13.02
N LYS A 314 3.35 9.10 -12.92
CA LYS A 314 3.74 9.94 -14.04
C LYS A 314 5.07 9.49 -14.63
N ALA A 315 6.11 9.31 -13.81
CA ALA A 315 7.43 8.89 -14.28
C ALA A 315 7.39 7.52 -14.97
N ILE A 316 6.55 6.60 -14.49
CA ILE A 316 6.29 5.31 -15.16
C ILE A 316 5.70 5.56 -16.54
N SER A 317 4.61 6.32 -16.60
CA SER A 317 3.88 6.52 -17.85
C SER A 317 4.73 7.28 -18.89
N ASP A 318 5.47 8.30 -18.46
CA ASP A 318 6.39 9.07 -19.31
C ASP A 318 7.50 8.19 -19.93
N GLY A 319 7.94 7.13 -19.23
CA GLY A 319 8.88 6.13 -19.75
C GLY A 319 8.34 5.29 -20.92
N TYR A 320 7.05 5.38 -21.21
CA TYR A 320 6.40 4.69 -22.32
C TYR A 320 5.91 5.61 -23.44
N ASP A 321 5.95 6.94 -23.26
CA ASP A 321 5.48 7.90 -24.27
C ASP A 321 6.36 7.94 -25.53
N HIS A 322 7.60 7.42 -25.44
CA HIS A 322 8.58 7.45 -26.53
C HIS A 322 9.06 6.04 -26.90
N ALA A 323 9.51 5.86 -28.14
CA ALA A 323 10.17 4.62 -28.56
C ALA A 323 11.41 4.35 -27.69
N PRO A 324 11.70 3.09 -27.34
CA PRO A 324 12.81 2.79 -26.44
C PRO A 324 14.13 3.13 -27.15
N ALA A 325 14.93 4.00 -26.56
CA ALA A 325 16.30 4.21 -27.00
C ALA A 325 17.17 2.98 -26.64
N VAL A 326 18.30 2.81 -27.33
CA VAL A 326 19.28 1.79 -26.96
C VAL A 326 19.72 2.03 -25.52
N GLY A 327 19.55 1.03 -24.66
CA GLY A 327 19.87 1.14 -23.24
C GLY A 327 18.82 1.84 -22.39
N ASP A 328 17.58 2.06 -22.88
CA ASP A 328 16.49 2.60 -22.08
C ASP A 328 16.14 1.68 -20.90
N ARG A 329 16.40 2.16 -19.67
CA ARG A 329 16.12 1.46 -18.41
C ARG A 329 14.91 2.06 -17.67
N THR A 330 14.14 2.91 -18.33
CA THR A 330 13.07 3.71 -17.70
C THR A 330 11.69 3.04 -17.72
N ARG A 331 11.57 1.93 -18.46
CA ARG A 331 10.34 1.14 -18.60
C ARG A 331 10.15 0.15 -17.45
N LEU A 332 9.46 0.58 -16.39
CA LEU A 332 9.24 -0.19 -15.16
C LEU A 332 8.76 -1.64 -15.43
N PHE A 333 7.65 -1.79 -16.14
CA PHE A 333 7.07 -3.12 -16.40
C PHE A 333 8.01 -4.07 -17.15
N HIS A 334 8.81 -3.56 -18.10
CA HIS A 334 9.81 -4.37 -18.81
C HIS A 334 10.98 -4.76 -17.90
N PHE A 335 11.47 -3.81 -17.08
CA PHE A 335 12.49 -4.08 -16.07
C PHE A 335 12.01 -5.18 -15.10
N ALA A 336 10.84 -4.97 -14.50
CA ALA A 336 10.29 -5.86 -13.49
C ALA A 336 9.97 -7.24 -14.08
N ARG A 337 9.43 -7.31 -15.30
CA ARG A 337 9.16 -8.58 -15.97
C ARG A 337 10.44 -9.37 -16.20
N ARG A 338 11.52 -8.75 -16.69
CA ARG A 338 12.82 -9.42 -16.85
C ARG A 338 13.37 -9.94 -15.52
N LYS A 339 13.24 -9.14 -14.46
CA LYS A 339 13.67 -9.52 -13.10
C LYS A 339 12.86 -10.73 -12.60
N MET A 340 11.54 -10.70 -12.74
CA MET A 340 10.66 -11.80 -12.36
C MET A 340 10.95 -13.08 -13.17
N MET A 341 11.12 -12.97 -14.50
CA MET A 341 11.50 -14.08 -15.36
C MET A 341 12.80 -14.75 -14.90
N ALA A 342 13.84 -13.95 -14.60
CA ALA A 342 15.12 -14.47 -14.10
C ALA A 342 14.96 -15.19 -12.76
N ARG A 343 14.20 -14.61 -11.81
CA ARG A 343 13.93 -15.22 -10.51
C ARG A 343 13.14 -16.53 -10.63
N TRP A 344 12.09 -16.57 -11.44
CA TRP A 344 11.34 -17.80 -11.68
C TRP A 344 12.17 -18.88 -12.37
N GLY A 345 13.03 -18.53 -13.33
CA GLY A 345 13.96 -19.46 -13.96
C GLY A 345 14.94 -20.08 -12.95
N ALA A 346 15.57 -19.26 -12.11
CA ALA A 346 16.49 -19.73 -11.07
C ALA A 346 15.79 -20.63 -10.04
N LEU A 347 14.59 -20.25 -9.58
CA LEU A 347 13.83 -21.05 -8.63
C LEU A 347 13.40 -22.40 -9.22
N ARG A 348 12.91 -22.43 -10.47
CA ARG A 348 12.55 -23.70 -11.14
C ARG A 348 13.75 -24.63 -11.28
N ALA A 349 14.93 -24.09 -11.61
CA ALA A 349 16.16 -24.87 -11.66
C ALA A 349 16.56 -25.43 -10.29
N ALA A 350 16.44 -24.63 -9.22
CA ALA A 350 16.71 -25.10 -7.85
C ALA A 350 15.72 -26.19 -7.39
N VAL A 351 14.43 -26.01 -7.67
CA VAL A 351 13.39 -27.02 -7.38
C VAL A 351 13.65 -28.32 -8.13
N ALA A 352 13.97 -28.25 -9.42
CA ALA A 352 14.33 -29.42 -10.23
C ALA A 352 15.59 -30.13 -9.69
N SER A 353 16.59 -29.37 -9.25
CA SER A 353 17.81 -29.93 -8.64
C SER A 353 17.54 -30.59 -7.29
N SER A 354 16.69 -29.98 -6.46
CA SER A 354 16.29 -30.50 -5.15
C SER A 354 15.53 -31.83 -5.27
N GLY A 355 14.55 -31.88 -6.18
CA GLY A 355 13.75 -33.08 -6.46
C GLY A 355 12.65 -33.38 -5.43
N ILE A 356 12.54 -32.58 -4.36
CA ILE A 356 11.57 -32.80 -3.27
C ILE A 356 10.48 -31.73 -3.18
N PHE A 357 10.50 -30.80 -4.13
CA PHE A 357 9.52 -29.72 -4.22
C PHE A 357 8.85 -29.70 -5.60
N SER A 358 7.67 -29.10 -5.66
CA SER A 358 7.00 -28.76 -6.91
C SER A 358 6.50 -27.31 -6.89
N LEU A 359 6.29 -26.76 -8.09
CA LEU A 359 5.78 -25.42 -8.34
C LEU A 359 4.60 -25.50 -9.30
N PRO A 360 3.70 -24.49 -9.31
CA PRO A 360 2.66 -24.40 -10.33
C PRO A 360 3.25 -24.34 -11.74
N ASP A 361 2.53 -24.94 -12.68
CA ASP A 361 2.91 -24.96 -14.09
C ASP A 361 2.99 -23.55 -14.69
N GLU A 362 3.86 -23.40 -15.67
CA GLU A 362 3.96 -22.16 -16.44
C GLU A 362 2.79 -22.06 -17.41
N LEU A 363 1.95 -21.03 -17.22
CA LEU A 363 0.81 -20.76 -18.10
C LEU A 363 1.14 -19.57 -19.02
N PRO A 364 1.40 -19.82 -20.33
CA PRO A 364 1.57 -18.75 -21.30
C PRO A 364 0.23 -18.17 -21.74
N GLY A 365 0.20 -16.87 -21.99
CA GLY A 365 -0.95 -16.15 -22.54
C GLY A 365 -0.51 -15.00 -23.43
N TYR A 366 -1.33 -14.66 -24.43
CA TYR A 366 -1.09 -13.48 -25.24
C TYR A 366 -1.29 -12.22 -24.40
N CYS A 367 -0.26 -11.39 -24.30
CA CYS A 367 -0.30 -10.15 -23.53
C CYS A 367 -0.52 -8.96 -24.45
N THR A 368 -1.66 -8.29 -24.28
CA THR A 368 -2.02 -7.10 -25.06
C THR A 368 -1.12 -5.90 -24.79
N PHE A 369 -0.46 -5.84 -23.63
CA PHE A 369 0.54 -4.81 -23.32
C PHE A 369 1.87 -5.08 -24.04
N ALA A 370 2.39 -6.31 -23.93
CA ALA A 370 3.68 -6.69 -24.52
C ALA A 370 3.61 -6.97 -26.04
N LYS A 371 2.40 -7.24 -26.56
CA LYS A 371 2.13 -7.65 -27.96
C LYS A 371 2.79 -8.98 -28.35
N GLU A 372 3.00 -9.85 -27.37
CA GLU A 372 3.60 -11.18 -27.54
C GLU A 372 2.97 -12.18 -26.56
N THR A 373 3.15 -13.47 -26.83
CA THR A 373 2.82 -14.54 -25.87
C THR A 373 3.88 -14.59 -24.79
N VAL A 374 3.44 -14.42 -23.54
CA VAL A 374 4.31 -14.38 -22.38
C VAL A 374 3.80 -15.33 -21.31
N ALA A 375 4.70 -15.89 -20.50
CA ALA A 375 4.33 -16.60 -19.29
C ALA A 375 4.00 -15.66 -18.13
N ALA A 376 3.19 -16.15 -17.20
CA ALA A 376 2.98 -15.52 -15.89
C ALA A 376 4.17 -15.78 -14.95
N TYR A 377 4.56 -14.72 -14.24
CA TYR A 377 5.62 -14.73 -13.23
C TYR A 377 5.11 -14.08 -11.95
N PRO A 378 4.24 -14.77 -11.19
CA PRO A 378 3.57 -14.17 -10.05
C PRO A 378 4.57 -13.72 -8.98
N PRO A 379 4.18 -12.73 -8.13
CA PRO A 379 5.06 -12.17 -7.10
C PRO A 379 5.34 -13.14 -5.95
N PHE A 380 4.70 -14.30 -5.95
CA PHE A 380 4.89 -15.33 -4.96
C PHE A 380 5.03 -16.69 -5.63
N ALA A 381 5.94 -17.51 -5.10
CA ALA A 381 5.98 -18.93 -5.42
C ALA A 381 5.10 -19.70 -4.43
N TRP A 382 4.27 -20.58 -4.97
CA TRP A 382 3.46 -21.52 -4.19
C TRP A 382 4.14 -22.87 -4.18
N LEU A 383 5.11 -23.01 -3.28
CA LEU A 383 6.01 -24.15 -3.21
C LEU A 383 5.35 -25.28 -2.44
N ARG A 384 5.26 -26.46 -3.05
CA ARG A 384 4.80 -27.69 -2.40
C ARG A 384 5.99 -28.59 -2.09
N CYS A 385 5.95 -29.32 -0.97
CA CYS A 385 6.87 -30.41 -0.67
C CYS A 385 6.24 -31.75 -1.02
N GLU A 386 7.00 -32.57 -1.74
CA GLU A 386 6.60 -33.90 -2.22
C GLU A 386 7.07 -35.04 -1.30
N LYS A 387 7.86 -34.74 -0.26
CA LYS A 387 8.23 -35.74 0.75
C LYS A 387 7.03 -36.14 1.57
N GLU A 388 6.78 -37.44 1.67
CA GLU A 388 5.66 -37.97 2.44
C GLU A 388 5.83 -37.73 3.95
N GLU A 389 7.06 -37.60 4.44
CA GLU A 389 7.35 -37.39 5.86
C GLU A 389 7.21 -35.92 6.30
N VAL A 390 7.15 -34.98 5.34
CA VAL A 390 7.07 -33.55 5.63
C VAL A 390 5.61 -33.10 5.54
N TYR A 391 4.97 -32.94 6.69
CA TYR A 391 3.58 -32.45 6.79
C TYR A 391 3.48 -30.95 7.14
N ASP A 392 4.54 -30.37 7.71
CA ASP A 392 4.67 -28.94 8.00
C ASP A 392 5.86 -28.35 7.24
N LEU A 393 5.60 -27.88 6.01
CA LEU A 393 6.62 -27.27 5.18
C LEU A 393 7.08 -25.91 5.73
N GLU A 394 6.20 -25.17 6.43
CA GLU A 394 6.60 -23.90 7.07
C GLU A 394 7.64 -24.14 8.16
N GLY A 395 7.41 -25.16 9.00
CA GLY A 395 8.36 -25.63 10.02
C GLY A 395 9.66 -26.13 9.41
N TYR A 396 9.58 -27.00 8.40
CA TYR A 396 10.77 -27.55 7.72
C TYR A 396 11.67 -26.46 7.13
N LEU A 397 11.09 -25.48 6.42
CA LEU A 397 11.86 -24.37 5.86
C LEU A 397 12.47 -23.47 6.95
N ARG A 398 11.79 -23.32 8.10
CA ARG A 398 12.29 -22.53 9.24
C ARG A 398 13.57 -23.14 9.81
N GLU A 399 13.67 -24.47 9.89
CA GLU A 399 14.90 -25.16 10.29
C GLU A 399 16.07 -24.89 9.33
N CYS A 400 15.76 -24.71 8.04
CA CYS A 400 16.70 -24.26 7.02
C CYS A 400 16.90 -22.74 6.97
N LYS A 401 16.51 -22.01 8.03
CA LYS A 401 16.63 -20.55 8.16
C LYS A 401 15.84 -19.77 7.09
N ILE A 402 14.75 -20.32 6.56
CA ILE A 402 13.85 -19.68 5.61
C ILE A 402 12.49 -19.47 6.27
N VAL A 403 12.13 -18.22 6.53
CA VAL A 403 10.79 -17.87 7.04
C VAL A 403 9.87 -17.67 5.85
N SER A 404 8.79 -18.46 5.83
CA SER A 404 7.77 -18.49 4.78
C SER A 404 6.37 -18.36 5.39
N ARG A 405 5.34 -18.25 4.54
CA ARG A 405 3.95 -18.23 4.98
C ARG A 405 3.28 -19.58 4.67
N GLY A 406 2.96 -20.38 5.68
CA GLY A 406 2.38 -21.71 5.53
C GLY A 406 0.97 -21.76 4.96
N GLY A 407 0.68 -22.88 4.30
CA GLY A 407 -0.51 -23.12 3.50
C GLY A 407 -1.83 -23.07 4.25
N ALA A 408 -1.83 -23.53 5.50
CA ALA A 408 -2.99 -23.48 6.39
C ALA A 408 -3.59 -22.07 6.53
N LYS A 409 -2.73 -21.04 6.49
CA LYS A 409 -3.18 -19.62 6.56
C LYS A 409 -3.99 -19.19 5.33
N PHE A 410 -3.84 -19.88 4.20
CA PHE A 410 -4.57 -19.64 2.94
C PHE A 410 -5.75 -20.61 2.74
N GLY A 411 -6.05 -21.45 3.73
CA GLY A 411 -7.04 -22.52 3.62
C GLY A 411 -6.53 -23.79 2.91
N ALA A 412 -5.23 -23.91 2.65
CA ALA A 412 -4.61 -25.08 2.02
C ALA A 412 -3.94 -26.02 3.05
N ASP A 413 -3.39 -27.14 2.60
CA ASP A 413 -2.70 -28.10 3.46
C ASP A 413 -1.32 -27.60 3.96
N GLY A 414 -0.73 -28.31 4.93
CA GLY A 414 0.54 -27.97 5.56
C GLY A 414 1.79 -28.21 4.70
N ARG A 415 1.65 -28.88 3.55
CA ARG A 415 2.77 -29.19 2.64
C ARG A 415 3.04 -28.11 1.61
N VAL A 416 2.30 -27.00 1.66
CA VAL A 416 2.50 -25.84 0.79
C VAL A 416 2.84 -24.60 1.58
N VAL A 417 3.67 -23.75 0.99
CA VAL A 417 4.04 -22.44 1.54
C VAL A 417 4.02 -21.41 0.42
N ARG A 418 3.73 -20.17 0.80
CA ARG A 418 3.94 -19.01 -0.05
C ARG A 418 5.31 -18.39 0.25
N ILE A 419 6.12 -18.23 -0.79
CA ILE A 419 7.42 -17.56 -0.75
C ILE A 419 7.36 -16.23 -1.52
N SER A 420 7.80 -15.13 -0.91
CA SER A 420 7.97 -13.85 -1.60
C SER A 420 9.06 -13.92 -2.67
N MET A 421 8.70 -13.57 -3.90
CA MET A 421 9.65 -13.42 -5.02
C MET A 421 10.10 -11.96 -5.19
N LEU A 422 9.75 -11.07 -4.26
CA LEU A 422 9.92 -9.62 -4.41
C LEU A 422 10.96 -8.98 -3.48
N ASP A 423 11.65 -9.78 -2.66
CA ASP A 423 12.68 -9.29 -1.72
C ASP A 423 13.98 -8.87 -2.45
N THR A 424 15.05 -8.54 -1.74
CA THR A 424 16.33 -8.16 -2.35
C THR A 424 16.95 -9.30 -3.18
N ASP A 425 17.90 -8.97 -4.07
CA ASP A 425 18.56 -9.98 -4.90
C ASP A 425 19.42 -10.94 -4.06
N GLU A 426 20.02 -10.44 -2.97
CA GLU A 426 20.82 -11.21 -2.02
C GLU A 426 19.96 -12.23 -1.26
N ALA A 427 18.82 -11.79 -0.72
CA ALA A 427 17.89 -12.68 -0.01
C ALA A 427 17.33 -13.75 -0.95
N PHE A 428 17.02 -13.38 -2.20
CA PHE A 428 16.56 -14.32 -3.22
C PHE A 428 17.64 -15.33 -3.63
N ALA A 429 18.89 -14.91 -3.80
CA ALA A 429 19.99 -15.81 -4.13
C ALA A 429 20.21 -16.86 -3.03
N ILE A 430 20.28 -16.42 -1.76
CA ILE A 430 20.42 -17.33 -0.61
C ILE A 430 19.26 -18.32 -0.54
N PHE A 431 18.03 -17.88 -0.84
CA PHE A 431 16.86 -18.76 -0.91
C PHE A 431 17.03 -19.86 -1.96
N VAL A 432 17.40 -19.49 -3.19
CA VAL A 432 17.58 -20.43 -4.31
C VAL A 432 18.66 -21.45 -3.98
N ASP A 433 19.80 -21.02 -3.44
CA ASP A 433 20.90 -21.91 -3.06
C ASP A 433 20.47 -22.93 -2.01
N ARG A 434 19.71 -22.49 -1.00
CA ARG A 434 19.19 -23.38 0.05
C ARG A 434 18.18 -24.38 -0.49
N ILE A 435 17.25 -23.93 -1.34
CA ILE A 435 16.28 -24.84 -1.98
C ILE A 435 17.01 -25.91 -2.80
N ALA A 436 17.99 -25.52 -3.62
CA ALA A 436 18.75 -26.45 -4.44
C ALA A 436 19.52 -27.51 -3.63
N ALA A 437 19.96 -27.16 -2.43
CA ALA A 437 20.72 -28.03 -1.53
C ALA A 437 19.86 -29.03 -0.74
N MET A 438 18.54 -28.82 -0.65
CA MET A 438 17.63 -29.72 0.08
C MET A 438 17.38 -31.00 -0.72
N LYS A 439 17.36 -32.15 -0.03
CA LYS A 439 17.20 -33.50 -0.57
C LYS A 439 16.31 -34.32 0.33
#